data_AF-A0A9D6HB13-F1
#
_entry.id   AF-A0A9D6HB13-F1
#
_cell.length_a   1.000
_cell.length_b   1.000
_cell.length_c   1.000
_cell.angle_alpha   90.00
_cell.angle_beta   90.00
_cell.angle_gamma   90.00
#
_symmetry.space_group_name_H-M   'P 1'
#
loop_
_entity.id
_entity.type
_entity.pdbx_description
1 polymer ?
#
loop_
_entity_poly.entity_id
_entity_poly.type
_entity_poly.pdbx_seq_one_letter_code
_entity_poly.pdbx_strand_id
1 'polypeptide(L)'
;MDLAQAWAGEPNRNGRGLLVPQRIRPLAGPVGLPSQERGTEMRLFVLFLALAAALSAKTALVVAADQTDWVLAAGGTIATLAADGVEVHLLRVGNDEKDSWDLSPEETASRARKENEAAAKILGVKEVHSLGYRSGELGGVEHTELRDRILFFIRKYKPEILFLPNPYAEYVEVLDRFYVGKAAEDAWRSGPLENVQPAFASAGLKGHVVDEVYYYAQPVDPRRREPESTATFVPQPKVLDIAGALDKKIRAAQALETANESMAQRIKQRLDETGRRLPLLDEVNRQSVNELVAINVRELARIAAEASKYEQAEEFHYAGIEFQIPSKYLQ
;
A
#
# COMPACT_ATOMS: atom_id res chain seq x y z
N MET A 1 28.66 17.58 29.80
CA MET A 1 29.29 18.29 30.91
C MET A 1 30.39 19.13 30.32
N ASP A 2 30.09 20.42 30.29
CA ASP A 2 30.94 21.53 29.86
C ASP A 2 32.09 21.72 30.84
N LEU A 3 33.19 22.32 30.38
CA LEU A 3 33.96 23.33 31.12
C LEU A 3 35.14 23.82 30.28
N ALA A 4 34.87 24.93 29.61
CA ALA A 4 35.83 25.90 29.14
C ALA A 4 36.91 26.26 30.19
N GLN A 5 38.11 26.49 29.65
CA GLN A 5 39.17 27.38 30.15
C GLN A 5 39.86 27.10 31.51
N ALA A 6 41.15 26.76 31.41
CA ALA A 6 42.19 27.19 32.35
C ALA A 6 43.38 27.68 31.52
N TRP A 7 43.51 29.00 31.35
CA TRP A 7 44.51 29.84 32.03
C TRP A 7 45.93 29.61 31.50
N ALA A 8 46.43 30.47 30.60
CA ALA A 8 47.04 31.77 30.86
C ALA A 8 48.46 31.66 31.44
N GLY A 9 49.45 31.99 30.61
CA GLY A 9 50.87 32.14 30.97
C GLY A 9 51.55 32.99 29.89
N GLU A 10 51.69 34.27 30.20
CA GLU A 10 52.11 35.38 29.34
C GLU A 10 53.66 35.47 29.23
N PRO A 11 54.27 36.50 28.60
CA PRO A 11 55.27 36.35 27.55
C PRO A 11 56.71 36.63 28.02
N ASN A 12 57.70 36.33 27.17
CA ASN A 12 58.97 37.05 27.24
C ASN A 12 59.35 37.61 25.86
N ARG A 13 59.32 38.95 25.78
CA ARG A 13 59.88 39.77 24.71
C ARG A 13 61.34 40.04 25.04
N ASN A 14 62.20 39.93 24.02
CA ASN A 14 63.41 40.72 23.71
C ASN A 14 64.24 39.82 22.77
N GLY A 15 64.62 40.18 21.55
CA GLY A 15 64.70 41.47 20.88
C GLY A 15 65.97 41.46 20.02
N ARG A 16 65.77 41.37 18.70
CA ARG A 16 66.69 41.69 17.58
C ARG A 16 67.77 40.68 17.16
N GLY A 17 67.70 40.35 15.87
CA GLY A 17 68.78 39.75 15.09
C GLY A 17 68.27 39.25 13.73
N LEU A 18 68.08 40.15 12.76
CA LEU A 18 67.86 39.80 11.35
C LEU A 18 69.10 39.06 10.81
N LEU A 19 68.92 37.81 10.37
CA LEU A 19 69.85 37.14 9.46
C LEU A 19 69.04 36.32 8.45
N VAL A 20 69.18 36.70 7.19
CA VAL A 20 68.67 36.00 6.00
C VAL A 20 69.54 34.77 5.73
N PRO A 21 68.97 33.58 5.43
CA PRO A 21 69.70 32.54 4.73
C PRO A 21 69.17 32.34 3.30
N GLN A 22 70.03 32.71 2.35
CA GLN A 22 70.56 31.88 1.26
C GLN A 22 69.69 30.75 0.67
N ARG A 23 69.57 30.83 -0.66
CA ARG A 23 68.98 29.86 -1.60
C ARG A 23 69.40 28.41 -1.34
N ILE A 24 68.43 27.51 -1.35
CA ILE A 24 68.62 26.07 -1.60
C ILE A 24 67.90 25.73 -2.92
N ARG A 25 68.62 25.11 -3.86
CA ARG A 25 68.12 24.59 -5.15
C ARG A 25 67.19 23.38 -4.94
N PRO A 26 66.22 23.13 -5.84
CA PRO A 26 65.31 22.00 -5.73
C PRO A 26 65.97 20.71 -6.24
N LEU A 27 65.69 19.59 -5.57
CA LEU A 27 65.88 18.23 -6.08
C LEU A 27 64.56 17.46 -5.90
N ALA A 28 64.07 16.93 -7.02
CA ALA A 28 63.04 15.90 -7.27
C ALA A 28 62.17 15.42 -6.09
N GLY A 29 60.84 15.30 -6.20
CA GLY A 29 59.94 15.40 -7.35
C GLY A 29 58.47 15.24 -6.90
N PRO A 30 57.49 15.45 -7.78
CA PRO A 30 56.10 15.15 -7.45
C PRO A 30 55.86 13.66 -7.67
N VAL A 31 55.67 12.91 -6.58
CA VAL A 31 54.85 11.70 -6.67
C VAL A 31 53.42 12.20 -6.89
N GLY A 32 53.02 12.25 -8.15
CA GLY A 32 51.65 12.53 -8.53
C GLY A 32 50.76 11.41 -7.99
N LEU A 33 49.90 11.74 -7.03
CA LEU A 33 48.72 10.93 -6.76
C LEU A 33 47.78 11.10 -7.96
N PRO A 34 47.32 10.01 -8.61
CA PRO A 34 46.49 10.12 -9.80
C PRO A 34 45.13 10.73 -9.43
N SER A 35 44.88 11.95 -9.93
CA SER A 35 43.60 12.65 -9.82
C SER A 35 42.47 11.99 -10.63
N GLN A 36 42.79 10.96 -11.42
CA GLN A 36 41.84 10.20 -12.22
C GLN A 36 41.08 9.13 -11.42
N GLU A 37 41.69 8.52 -10.40
CA GLU A 37 41.06 7.40 -9.67
C GLU A 37 39.84 7.86 -8.84
N ARG A 38 39.93 9.03 -8.18
CA ARG A 38 38.79 9.60 -7.44
C ARG A 38 37.58 9.93 -8.32
N GLY A 39 37.81 10.32 -9.58
CA GLY A 39 36.72 10.61 -10.53
C GLY A 39 36.03 9.34 -11.04
N THR A 40 36.81 8.28 -11.24
CA THR A 40 36.31 6.97 -11.70
C THR A 40 35.60 6.22 -10.57
N GLU A 41 36.14 6.23 -9.34
CA GLU A 41 35.47 5.63 -8.17
C GLU A 41 34.17 6.35 -7.82
N MET A 42 34.14 7.69 -7.87
CA MET A 42 32.90 8.45 -7.66
C MET A 42 31.86 8.14 -8.75
N ARG A 43 32.28 7.99 -10.01
CA ARG A 43 31.38 7.61 -11.12
C ARG A 43 30.88 6.18 -10.99
N LEU A 44 31.74 5.23 -10.63
CA LEU A 44 31.37 3.84 -10.36
C LEU A 44 30.43 3.74 -9.16
N PHE A 45 30.66 4.54 -8.11
CA PHE A 45 29.80 4.61 -6.94
C PHE A 45 28.44 5.23 -7.24
N VAL A 46 28.39 6.32 -8.01
CA VAL A 46 27.13 6.93 -8.49
C VAL A 46 26.40 5.98 -9.43
N LEU A 47 27.11 5.29 -10.32
CA LEU A 47 26.52 4.26 -11.19
C LEU A 47 25.99 3.09 -10.38
N PHE A 48 26.72 2.64 -9.35
CA PHE A 48 26.29 1.59 -8.43
C PHE A 48 25.06 2.00 -7.61
N LEU A 49 25.00 3.25 -7.11
CA LEU A 49 23.82 3.77 -6.42
C LEU A 49 22.63 3.92 -7.35
N ALA A 50 22.84 4.40 -8.58
CA ALA A 50 21.78 4.49 -9.59
C ALA A 50 21.30 3.10 -10.02
N LEU A 51 22.22 2.13 -10.15
CA LEU A 51 21.89 0.74 -10.44
C LEU A 51 21.18 0.08 -9.25
N ALA A 52 21.62 0.32 -8.01
CA ALA A 52 20.98 -0.18 -6.80
C ALA A 52 19.59 0.44 -6.58
N ALA A 53 19.40 1.72 -6.90
CA ALA A 53 18.10 2.37 -6.91
C ALA A 53 17.20 1.84 -8.05
N ALA A 54 17.75 1.59 -9.23
CA ALA A 54 17.03 0.96 -10.35
C ALA A 54 16.74 -0.54 -10.12
N LEU A 55 17.51 -1.20 -9.27
CA LEU A 55 17.33 -2.58 -8.81
C LEU A 55 16.47 -2.68 -7.54
N SER A 56 16.16 -1.56 -6.89
CA SER A 56 15.25 -1.55 -5.74
C SER A 56 13.86 -1.88 -6.26
N ALA A 57 13.32 -3.02 -5.80
CA ALA A 57 11.93 -3.36 -6.06
C ALA A 57 11.04 -2.21 -5.59
N LYS A 58 10.08 -1.80 -6.43
CA LYS A 58 9.00 -0.92 -5.99
C LYS A 58 8.24 -1.59 -4.86
N THR A 59 7.70 -0.81 -3.95
CA THR A 59 6.92 -1.25 -2.80
C THR A 59 5.48 -0.80 -2.96
N ALA A 60 4.55 -1.73 -2.74
CA ALA A 60 3.13 -1.43 -2.67
C ALA A 60 2.60 -1.70 -1.26
N LEU A 61 1.71 -0.84 -0.76
CA LEU A 61 0.95 -1.06 0.46
C LEU A 61 -0.54 -1.19 0.10
N VAL A 62 -1.16 -2.28 0.56
CA VAL A 62 -2.60 -2.51 0.43
C VAL A 62 -3.21 -2.33 1.80
N VAL A 63 -4.06 -1.33 1.98
CA VAL A 63 -4.83 -1.13 3.21
C VAL A 63 -6.21 -1.74 3.01
N ALA A 64 -6.61 -2.68 3.86
CA ALA A 64 -7.88 -3.40 3.75
C ALA A 64 -8.68 -3.31 5.06
N ALA A 65 -9.98 -3.09 4.95
CA ALA A 65 -10.87 -3.14 6.11
C ALA A 65 -11.08 -4.58 6.58
N ASP A 66 -11.40 -5.47 5.63
CA ASP A 66 -11.68 -6.90 5.85
C ASP A 66 -10.88 -7.77 4.87
N GLN A 67 -10.88 -9.09 5.08
CA GLN A 67 -10.13 -10.04 4.23
C GLN A 67 -10.68 -10.23 2.81
N THR A 68 -11.94 -9.89 2.56
CA THR A 68 -12.60 -10.14 1.26
C THR A 68 -12.41 -8.99 0.29
N ASP A 69 -12.44 -7.76 0.80
CA ASP A 69 -12.49 -6.51 0.04
C ASP A 69 -11.32 -6.38 -0.94
N TRP A 70 -10.09 -6.51 -0.44
CA TRP A 70 -8.88 -6.36 -1.24
C TRP A 70 -8.67 -7.50 -2.24
N VAL A 71 -9.06 -8.73 -1.90
CA VAL A 71 -8.92 -9.90 -2.78
C VAL A 71 -9.87 -9.78 -3.97
N LEU A 72 -11.13 -9.43 -3.71
CA LEU A 72 -12.12 -9.32 -4.76
C LEU A 72 -11.87 -8.06 -5.60
N ALA A 73 -11.58 -6.91 -4.98
CA ALA A 73 -11.47 -5.64 -5.68
C ALA A 73 -10.14 -5.49 -6.46
N ALA A 74 -9.03 -5.96 -5.89
CA ALA A 74 -7.68 -5.66 -6.39
C ALA A 74 -6.77 -6.89 -6.52
N GLY A 75 -7.25 -8.10 -6.22
CA GLY A 75 -6.41 -9.29 -6.13
C GLY A 75 -5.68 -9.65 -7.42
N GLY A 76 -6.29 -9.41 -8.59
CA GLY A 76 -5.66 -9.66 -9.89
C GLY A 76 -4.53 -8.67 -10.18
N THR A 77 -4.75 -7.39 -9.90
CA THR A 77 -3.74 -6.33 -10.01
C THR A 77 -2.58 -6.57 -9.05
N ILE A 78 -2.88 -6.90 -7.79
CA ILE A 78 -1.87 -7.22 -6.78
C ILE A 78 -1.02 -8.42 -7.21
N ALA A 79 -1.66 -9.47 -7.73
CA ALA A 79 -0.95 -10.63 -8.22
C ALA A 79 -0.04 -10.34 -9.42
N THR A 80 -0.44 -9.40 -10.28
CA THR A 80 0.34 -8.92 -11.41
C THR A 80 1.55 -8.11 -10.94
N LEU A 81 1.35 -7.13 -10.05
CA LEU A 81 2.42 -6.33 -9.45
C LEU A 81 3.46 -7.22 -8.75
N ALA A 82 3.02 -8.20 -7.96
CA ALA A 82 3.92 -9.13 -7.29
C ALA A 82 4.72 -10.00 -8.28
N ALA A 83 4.11 -10.40 -9.40
CA ALA A 83 4.81 -11.15 -10.46
C ALA A 83 5.86 -10.29 -11.18
N ASP A 84 5.61 -8.98 -11.29
CA ASP A 84 6.53 -8.00 -11.88
C ASP A 84 7.64 -7.53 -10.91
N GLY A 85 7.72 -8.14 -9.72
CA GLY A 85 8.78 -7.88 -8.74
C GLY A 85 8.50 -6.72 -7.78
N VAL A 86 7.26 -6.21 -7.72
CA VAL A 86 6.86 -5.25 -6.69
C VAL A 86 6.72 -5.95 -5.35
N GLU A 87 7.35 -5.42 -4.30
CA GLU A 87 7.19 -5.90 -2.93
C GLU A 87 5.87 -5.41 -2.36
N VAL A 88 4.86 -6.28 -2.34
CA VAL A 88 3.52 -5.94 -1.85
C VAL A 88 3.37 -6.28 -0.36
N HIS A 89 2.95 -5.30 0.44
CA HIS A 89 2.59 -5.45 1.85
C HIS A 89 1.08 -5.26 2.05
N LEU A 90 0.47 -6.07 2.92
CA LEU A 90 -0.94 -5.94 3.28
C LEU A 90 -1.07 -5.45 4.72
N LEU A 91 -1.90 -4.43 4.93
CA LEU A 91 -2.38 -3.97 6.23
C LEU A 91 -3.88 -4.22 6.33
N ARG A 92 -4.27 -5.22 7.11
CA ARG A 92 -5.66 -5.54 7.42
C ARG A 92 -6.07 -4.89 8.76
N VAL A 93 -7.13 -4.08 8.73
CA VAL A 93 -7.57 -3.31 9.90
C VAL A 93 -8.48 -4.15 10.81
N GLY A 94 -9.55 -4.72 10.26
CA GLY A 94 -10.53 -5.54 10.97
C GLY A 94 -10.08 -6.99 11.17
N ASN A 95 -10.68 -7.67 12.15
CA ASN A 95 -10.41 -9.07 12.48
C ASN A 95 -11.45 -10.06 11.91
N ASP A 96 -12.47 -9.57 11.22
CA ASP A 96 -13.55 -10.34 10.58
C ASP A 96 -14.29 -11.32 11.52
N GLU A 97 -14.28 -11.05 12.84
CA GLU A 97 -14.84 -11.95 13.88
C GLU A 97 -16.35 -12.21 13.74
N LYS A 98 -17.05 -11.51 12.85
CA LYS A 98 -18.50 -11.63 12.62
C LYS A 98 -18.84 -12.29 11.26
N ASP A 99 -17.83 -12.66 10.47
CA ASP A 99 -17.99 -13.17 9.10
C ASP A 99 -18.04 -14.70 9.03
N SER A 100 -18.83 -15.30 9.91
CA SER A 100 -19.11 -16.74 9.94
C SER A 100 -20.62 -17.00 9.99
N TRP A 101 -21.01 -18.23 9.67
CA TRP A 101 -22.40 -18.67 9.79
C TRP A 101 -22.74 -19.13 11.22
N ASP A 102 -21.87 -19.97 11.79
CA ASP A 102 -22.16 -20.76 13.00
C ASP A 102 -21.00 -20.83 14.01
N LEU A 103 -19.90 -20.12 13.74
CA LEU A 103 -18.72 -20.08 14.60
C LEU A 103 -18.81 -18.97 15.66
N SER A 104 -18.08 -19.16 16.76
CA SER A 104 -17.88 -18.12 17.77
C SER A 104 -16.97 -16.99 17.23
N PRO A 105 -17.08 -15.75 17.71
CA PRO A 105 -16.26 -14.65 17.21
C PRO A 105 -14.74 -14.89 17.30
N GLU A 106 -14.28 -15.50 18.39
CA GLU A 106 -12.86 -15.84 18.58
C GLU A 106 -12.38 -16.85 17.54
N GLU A 107 -13.17 -17.90 17.30
CA GLU A 107 -12.85 -18.91 16.30
C GLU A 107 -12.87 -18.32 14.89
N THR A 108 -13.86 -17.50 14.57
CA THR A 108 -13.98 -16.80 13.29
C THR A 108 -12.76 -15.91 13.04
N ALA A 109 -12.37 -15.08 14.00
CA ALA A 109 -11.20 -14.22 13.86
C ALA A 109 -9.90 -15.02 13.64
N SER A 110 -9.75 -16.14 14.35
CA SER A 110 -8.59 -17.04 14.21
C SER A 110 -8.53 -17.70 12.83
N ARG A 111 -9.66 -18.19 12.31
CA ARG A 111 -9.76 -18.77 10.96
C ARG A 111 -9.53 -17.72 9.89
N ALA A 112 -10.25 -16.59 9.96
CA ALA A 112 -10.12 -15.48 9.03
C ALA A 112 -8.67 -14.96 8.95
N ARG A 113 -7.94 -14.92 10.06
CA ARG A 113 -6.52 -14.54 10.01
C ARG A 113 -5.71 -15.50 9.11
N LYS A 114 -5.85 -16.81 9.33
CA LYS A 114 -5.11 -17.84 8.58
C LYS A 114 -5.52 -17.89 7.11
N GLU A 115 -6.81 -17.77 6.84
CA GLU A 115 -7.38 -17.73 5.49
C GLU A 115 -6.88 -16.50 4.72
N ASN A 116 -6.86 -15.32 5.34
CA ASN A 116 -6.29 -14.11 4.74
C ASN A 116 -4.78 -14.23 4.48
N GLU A 117 -4.00 -14.82 5.41
CA GLU A 117 -2.57 -15.09 5.21
C GLU A 117 -2.34 -16.09 4.04
N ALA A 118 -3.22 -17.07 3.87
CA ALA A 118 -3.19 -18.00 2.73
C ALA A 118 -3.51 -17.29 1.40
N ALA A 119 -4.55 -16.45 1.36
CA ALA A 119 -4.89 -15.65 0.19
C ALA A 119 -3.76 -14.68 -0.20
N ALA A 120 -3.17 -13.99 0.78
CA ALA A 120 -2.00 -13.14 0.64
C ALA A 120 -0.81 -13.89 0.00
N LYS A 121 -0.50 -15.08 0.53
CA LYS A 121 0.55 -15.93 -0.04
C LYS A 121 0.24 -16.36 -1.48
N ILE A 122 -1.01 -16.73 -1.77
CA ILE A 122 -1.42 -17.11 -3.13
C ILE A 122 -1.20 -15.93 -4.09
N LEU A 123 -1.55 -14.70 -3.70
CA LEU A 123 -1.40 -13.51 -4.54
C LEU A 123 0.05 -13.03 -4.67
N GLY A 124 0.94 -13.42 -3.75
CA GLY A 124 2.36 -13.03 -3.76
C GLY A 124 2.67 -11.83 -2.87
N VAL A 125 1.80 -11.54 -1.90
CA VAL A 125 2.06 -10.56 -0.84
C VAL A 125 3.25 -11.02 -0.01
N LYS A 126 4.18 -10.11 0.25
CA LYS A 126 5.41 -10.34 1.00
C LYS A 126 5.16 -10.48 2.50
N GLU A 127 4.35 -9.59 3.06
CA GLU A 127 4.08 -9.53 4.50
C GLU A 127 2.65 -9.05 4.76
N VAL A 128 2.02 -9.62 5.79
CA VAL A 128 0.67 -9.27 6.24
C VAL A 128 0.74 -8.72 7.66
N HIS A 129 0.14 -7.55 7.87
CA HIS A 129 -0.04 -6.91 9.17
C HIS A 129 -1.52 -6.85 9.50
N SER A 130 -1.91 -7.35 10.67
CA SER A 130 -3.29 -7.29 11.14
C SER A 130 -3.39 -6.44 12.39
N LEU A 131 -4.20 -5.38 12.37
CA LEU A 131 -4.40 -4.48 13.51
C LEU A 131 -5.35 -5.06 14.56
N GLY A 132 -6.26 -5.96 14.14
CA GLY A 132 -7.10 -6.73 15.04
C GLY A 132 -8.32 -5.98 15.59
N TYR A 133 -8.75 -4.90 14.95
CA TYR A 133 -9.97 -4.21 15.35
C TYR A 133 -11.20 -5.08 15.13
N ARG A 134 -12.23 -4.89 15.96
CA ARG A 134 -13.46 -5.66 15.88
C ARG A 134 -14.25 -5.27 14.63
N SER A 135 -14.56 -6.25 13.78
CA SER A 135 -15.36 -6.04 12.56
C SER A 135 -16.75 -5.47 12.89
N GLY A 136 -17.19 -4.50 12.10
CA GLY A 136 -18.47 -3.78 12.24
C GLY A 136 -18.50 -2.72 13.35
N GLU A 137 -17.36 -2.43 13.98
CA GLU A 137 -17.27 -1.49 15.12
C GLU A 137 -16.31 -0.32 14.87
N LEU A 138 -15.77 -0.19 13.65
CA LEU A 138 -14.79 0.87 13.34
C LEU A 138 -15.38 2.28 13.42
N GLY A 139 -16.70 2.43 13.31
CA GLY A 139 -17.37 3.71 13.53
C GLY A 139 -17.28 4.24 14.96
N GLY A 140 -16.92 3.39 15.93
CA GLY A 140 -16.64 3.78 17.32
C GLY A 140 -15.16 3.99 17.62
N VAL A 141 -14.26 3.74 16.67
CA VAL A 141 -12.82 3.98 16.83
C VAL A 141 -12.52 5.43 16.46
N GLU A 142 -11.67 6.09 17.25
CA GLU A 142 -11.23 7.45 16.92
C GLU A 142 -10.51 7.48 15.57
N HIS A 143 -10.95 8.40 14.70
CA HIS A 143 -10.42 8.53 13.33
C HIS A 143 -8.90 8.72 13.32
N THR A 144 -8.37 9.51 14.26
CA THR A 144 -6.94 9.76 14.39
C THR A 144 -6.16 8.49 14.76
N GLU A 145 -6.74 7.59 15.55
CA GLU A 145 -6.12 6.31 15.88
C GLU A 145 -5.93 5.46 14.61
N LEU A 146 -6.99 5.30 13.82
CA LEU A 146 -6.92 4.57 12.55
C LEU A 146 -5.91 5.21 11.60
N ARG A 147 -6.00 6.53 11.42
CA ARG A 147 -5.07 7.30 10.57
C ARG A 147 -3.63 7.06 11.00
N ASP A 148 -3.32 7.17 12.29
CA ASP A 148 -1.93 7.10 12.78
C ASP A 148 -1.34 5.69 12.68
N ARG A 149 -2.16 4.65 12.86
CA ARG A 149 -1.73 3.27 12.60
C ARG A 149 -1.43 3.04 11.13
N ILE A 150 -2.25 3.55 10.22
CA ILE A 150 -1.99 3.44 8.77
C ILE A 150 -0.76 4.27 8.38
N LEU A 151 -0.64 5.50 8.89
CA LEU A 151 0.48 6.41 8.65
C LEU A 151 1.82 5.78 9.09
N PHE A 152 1.83 5.04 10.20
CA PHE A 152 3.00 4.29 10.63
C PHE A 152 3.50 3.35 9.52
N PHE A 153 2.60 2.58 8.89
CA PHE A 153 2.97 1.65 7.82
C PHE A 153 3.37 2.36 6.52
N ILE A 154 2.72 3.48 6.19
CA ILE A 154 3.13 4.33 5.06
C ILE A 154 4.58 4.81 5.27
N ARG A 155 4.93 5.34 6.45
CA ARG A 155 6.29 5.83 6.73
C ARG A 155 7.33 4.72 6.94
N LYS A 156 6.88 3.54 7.39
CA LYS A 156 7.73 2.35 7.55
C LYS A 156 8.14 1.79 6.19
N TYR A 157 7.17 1.54 5.31
CA TYR A 157 7.40 0.87 4.03
C TYR A 157 7.74 1.82 2.89
N LYS A 158 7.41 3.11 3.02
CA LYS A 158 7.63 4.11 1.98
C LYS A 158 7.12 3.65 0.60
N PRO A 159 5.85 3.19 0.49
CA PRO A 159 5.35 2.62 -0.75
C PRO A 159 5.28 3.68 -1.85
N GLU A 160 5.62 3.29 -3.08
CA GLU A 160 5.30 4.11 -4.27
C GLU A 160 3.84 3.92 -4.69
N ILE A 161 3.25 2.77 -4.37
CA ILE A 161 1.86 2.42 -4.73
C ILE A 161 1.04 2.14 -3.47
N LEU A 162 -0.10 2.82 -3.31
CA LEU A 162 -1.05 2.60 -2.23
C LEU A 162 -2.41 2.16 -2.77
N PHE A 163 -2.91 1.02 -2.30
CA PHE A 163 -4.29 0.61 -2.49
C PHE A 163 -5.07 0.88 -1.21
N LEU A 164 -6.26 1.49 -1.33
CA LEU A 164 -7.13 1.76 -0.18
C LEU A 164 -8.62 1.64 -0.55
N PRO A 165 -9.51 1.33 0.41
CA PRO A 165 -10.94 1.24 0.15
C PRO A 165 -11.48 2.62 -0.21
N ASN A 166 -12.35 2.73 -1.21
CA ASN A 166 -12.89 4.01 -1.65
C ASN A 166 -13.93 4.57 -0.65
N PRO A 167 -13.65 5.65 0.10
CA PRO A 167 -14.61 6.22 1.03
C PRO A 167 -15.74 6.99 0.34
N TYR A 168 -15.67 7.14 -0.98
CA TYR A 168 -16.68 7.81 -1.82
C TYR A 168 -17.56 6.85 -2.59
N ALA A 169 -17.37 5.54 -2.43
CA ALA A 169 -18.26 4.55 -3.00
C ALA A 169 -19.68 4.75 -2.43
N GLU A 170 -20.68 4.71 -3.31
CA GLU A 170 -22.08 4.79 -2.89
C GLU A 170 -22.60 3.41 -2.49
N TYR A 171 -23.57 3.38 -1.58
CA TYR A 171 -24.23 2.15 -1.13
C TYR A 171 -23.27 1.07 -0.62
N VAL A 172 -22.19 1.48 0.06
CA VAL A 172 -21.24 0.58 0.71
C VAL A 172 -21.97 -0.33 1.70
N GLU A 173 -21.99 -1.63 1.43
CA GLU A 173 -22.66 -2.62 2.27
C GLU A 173 -21.93 -2.83 3.62
N VAL A 174 -20.61 -2.66 3.63
CA VAL A 174 -19.74 -2.83 4.80
C VAL A 174 -19.12 -1.50 5.21
N LEU A 175 -19.75 -0.81 6.18
CA LEU A 175 -19.36 0.55 6.58
C LEU A 175 -17.91 0.68 7.08
N ASP A 176 -17.31 -0.41 7.59
CA ASP A 176 -15.90 -0.43 7.98
C ASP A 176 -14.97 -0.01 6.82
N ARG A 177 -15.33 -0.32 5.57
CA ARG A 177 -14.59 0.11 4.37
C ARG A 177 -14.57 1.63 4.23
N PHE A 178 -15.67 2.31 4.57
CA PHE A 178 -15.74 3.77 4.58
C PHE A 178 -14.78 4.38 5.62
N TYR A 179 -14.81 3.87 6.86
CA TYR A 179 -13.96 4.40 7.94
C TYR A 179 -12.48 4.17 7.67
N VAL A 180 -12.12 2.97 7.19
CA VAL A 180 -10.74 2.65 6.80
C VAL A 180 -10.29 3.46 5.60
N GLY A 181 -11.13 3.61 4.56
CA GLY A 181 -10.83 4.44 3.40
C GLY A 181 -10.59 5.91 3.76
N LYS A 182 -11.43 6.47 4.64
CA LYS A 182 -11.26 7.84 5.18
C LYS A 182 -9.94 8.00 5.92
N ALA A 183 -9.64 7.08 6.82
CA ALA A 183 -8.40 7.11 7.61
C ALA A 183 -7.16 6.91 6.73
N ALA A 184 -7.23 6.02 5.72
CA ALA A 184 -6.15 5.76 4.79
C ALA A 184 -5.86 6.96 3.87
N GLU A 185 -6.90 7.63 3.36
CA GLU A 185 -6.72 8.85 2.58
C GLU A 185 -6.09 9.97 3.42
N ASP A 186 -6.56 10.17 4.65
CA ASP A 186 -5.95 11.15 5.57
C ASP A 186 -4.48 10.80 5.86
N ALA A 187 -4.18 9.53 6.14
CA ALA A 187 -2.82 9.05 6.36
C ALA A 187 -1.92 9.25 5.13
N TRP A 188 -2.43 9.05 3.92
CA TRP A 188 -1.70 9.34 2.68
C TRP A 188 -1.41 10.84 2.54
N ARG A 189 -2.42 11.70 2.68
CA ARG A 189 -2.27 13.16 2.53
C ARG A 189 -1.35 13.77 3.60
N SER A 190 -1.38 13.22 4.81
CA SER A 190 -0.52 13.63 5.92
C SER A 190 0.84 12.92 5.93
N GLY A 191 1.03 11.90 5.09
CA GLY A 191 2.27 11.13 4.92
C GLY A 191 3.54 11.98 4.90
N PRO A 192 3.61 13.05 4.08
CA PRO A 192 4.79 13.91 3.94
C PRO A 192 5.04 14.84 5.14
N LEU A 193 4.04 15.10 5.97
CA LEU A 193 4.06 16.15 6.98
C LEU A 193 4.72 15.68 8.28
N GLU A 194 5.99 16.03 8.53
CA GLU A 194 6.72 15.58 9.73
C GLU A 194 6.09 16.05 11.07
N ASN A 195 5.30 17.12 11.05
CA ASN A 195 4.58 17.61 12.23
C ASN A 195 3.28 16.83 12.53
N VAL A 196 2.84 15.95 11.64
CA VAL A 196 1.81 14.94 11.93
C VAL A 196 2.50 13.72 12.53
N GLN A 197 2.09 13.36 13.75
CA GLN A 197 2.77 12.39 14.61
C GLN A 197 4.29 12.67 14.75
N PRO A 198 4.69 13.77 15.41
CA PRO A 198 6.12 14.13 15.57
C PRO A 198 6.96 13.04 16.24
N ALA A 199 6.34 12.19 17.07
CA ALA A 199 6.97 11.02 17.67
C ALA A 199 7.51 10.03 16.62
N PHE A 200 6.83 9.88 15.47
CA PHE A 200 7.32 9.06 14.36
C PHE A 200 8.61 9.63 13.77
N ALA A 201 8.65 10.93 13.51
CA ALA A 201 9.85 11.58 12.99
C ALA A 201 11.05 11.45 13.95
N SER A 202 10.81 11.60 15.26
CA SER A 202 11.81 11.37 16.31
C SER A 202 12.28 9.92 16.40
N ALA A 203 11.42 8.95 16.04
CA ALA A 203 11.75 7.52 15.97
C ALA A 203 12.38 7.11 14.61
N GLY A 204 12.67 8.06 13.72
CA GLY A 204 13.28 7.79 12.40
C GLY A 204 12.30 7.46 11.28
N LEU A 205 10.99 7.43 11.56
CA LEU A 205 9.93 7.29 10.55
C LEU A 205 9.67 8.66 9.91
N LYS A 206 10.48 9.00 8.92
CA LYS A 206 10.42 10.25 8.17
C LYS A 206 9.17 10.34 7.30
N GLY A 207 8.77 11.57 6.97
CA GLY A 207 7.67 11.82 6.04
C GLY A 207 7.91 11.15 4.69
N HIS A 208 6.84 10.69 4.05
CA HIS A 208 6.87 10.00 2.76
C HIS A 208 5.72 10.44 1.87
N VAL A 209 6.01 10.63 0.58
CA VAL A 209 5.03 10.93 -0.47
C VAL A 209 4.79 9.63 -1.24
N VAL A 210 3.53 9.23 -1.38
CA VAL A 210 3.14 8.11 -2.25
C VAL A 210 2.82 8.66 -3.64
N ASP A 211 3.40 8.03 -4.67
CA ASP A 211 3.31 8.48 -6.06
C ASP A 211 2.00 8.07 -6.75
N GLU A 212 1.51 6.88 -6.43
CA GLU A 212 0.31 6.29 -7.04
C GLU A 212 -0.68 5.79 -5.99
N VAL A 213 -1.93 6.27 -6.05
CA VAL A 213 -3.00 5.80 -5.16
C VAL A 213 -4.17 5.22 -5.95
N TYR A 214 -4.57 4.02 -5.58
CA TYR A 214 -5.66 3.26 -6.17
C TYR A 214 -6.76 3.05 -5.12
N TYR A 215 -7.86 3.76 -5.30
CA TYR A 215 -9.08 3.61 -4.53
C TYR A 215 -9.88 2.45 -5.14
N TYR A 216 -10.03 1.38 -4.39
CA TYR A 216 -10.77 0.20 -4.83
C TYR A 216 -12.13 0.10 -4.11
N ALA A 217 -13.13 -0.47 -4.77
CA ALA A 217 -14.43 -0.77 -4.17
C ALA A 217 -15.13 -1.85 -4.98
N GLN A 218 -16.10 -2.53 -4.37
CA GLN A 218 -16.99 -3.44 -5.07
C GLN A 218 -18.46 -3.26 -4.67
N PRO A 219 -19.37 -3.17 -5.65
CA PRO A 219 -19.13 -2.83 -7.05
C PRO A 219 -18.70 -1.35 -7.20
N VAL A 220 -17.90 -1.03 -8.22
CA VAL A 220 -17.72 0.37 -8.64
C VAL A 220 -19.03 0.81 -9.30
N ASP A 221 -19.65 1.89 -8.82
CA ASP A 221 -20.90 2.40 -9.41
C ASP A 221 -20.63 2.94 -10.83
N PRO A 222 -21.16 2.30 -11.90
CA PRO A 222 -20.92 2.72 -13.27
C PRO A 222 -21.46 4.13 -13.57
N ARG A 223 -22.39 4.64 -12.75
CA ARG A 223 -23.05 5.94 -12.93
C ARG A 223 -22.15 7.14 -12.67
N ARG A 224 -20.93 6.93 -12.15
CA ARG A 224 -19.97 8.02 -11.88
C ARG A 224 -18.57 7.76 -12.44
N ARG A 225 -18.51 7.33 -13.70
CA ARG A 225 -17.28 7.40 -14.52
C ARG A 225 -16.94 8.82 -15.00
N GLU A 226 -17.54 9.86 -14.41
CA GLU A 226 -17.33 11.25 -14.83
C GLU A 226 -15.88 11.67 -14.51
N PRO A 227 -15.01 11.85 -15.53
CA PRO A 227 -13.59 12.05 -15.30
C PRO A 227 -13.26 13.43 -14.71
N GLU A 228 -14.21 14.34 -14.59
CA GLU A 228 -13.90 15.73 -14.22
C GLU A 228 -14.98 16.34 -13.31
N SER A 229 -14.54 16.95 -12.21
CA SER A 229 -15.36 17.78 -11.34
C SER A 229 -14.61 19.07 -11.04
N THR A 230 -15.32 20.14 -10.68
CA THR A 230 -14.73 21.44 -10.31
C THR A 230 -13.96 21.40 -8.99
N ALA A 231 -13.95 20.26 -8.29
CA ALA A 231 -13.16 20.03 -7.09
C ALA A 231 -11.65 19.93 -7.41
N THR A 232 -10.82 20.44 -6.50
CA THR A 232 -9.34 20.49 -6.63
C THR A 232 -8.67 19.10 -6.67
N PHE A 233 -9.41 18.03 -6.39
CA PHE A 233 -8.94 16.65 -6.44
C PHE A 233 -10.09 15.73 -6.87
N VAL A 234 -9.91 15.04 -8.00
CA VAL A 234 -10.89 14.09 -8.55
C VAL A 234 -10.13 12.86 -9.01
N PRO A 235 -10.15 11.75 -8.24
CA PRO A 235 -9.63 10.47 -8.70
C PRO A 235 -10.26 10.07 -10.03
N GLN A 236 -9.46 9.57 -10.96
CA GLN A 236 -9.87 9.22 -12.32
C GLN A 236 -10.24 7.74 -12.41
N PRO A 237 -11.29 7.34 -13.14
CA PRO A 237 -11.51 5.94 -13.45
C PRO A 237 -10.29 5.33 -14.16
N LYS A 238 -9.80 4.19 -13.67
CA LYS A 238 -8.68 3.45 -14.24
C LYS A 238 -9.01 1.97 -14.24
N VAL A 239 -8.96 1.37 -15.42
CA VAL A 239 -9.22 -0.05 -15.63
C VAL A 239 -7.91 -0.77 -15.94
N LEU A 240 -7.62 -1.85 -15.23
CA LEU A 240 -6.40 -2.65 -15.37
C LEU A 240 -6.74 -4.07 -15.80
N ASP A 241 -5.98 -4.59 -16.77
CA ASP A 241 -6.09 -5.97 -17.25
C ASP A 241 -5.64 -6.96 -16.16
N ILE A 242 -6.44 -7.98 -15.90
CA ILE A 242 -6.10 -9.05 -14.97
C ILE A 242 -6.24 -10.44 -15.59
N ALA A 243 -6.37 -10.56 -16.92
CA ALA A 243 -6.60 -11.84 -17.59
C ALA A 243 -5.52 -12.89 -17.22
N GLY A 244 -4.25 -12.48 -17.18
CA GLY A 244 -3.13 -13.35 -16.79
C GLY A 244 -3.08 -13.73 -15.31
N ALA A 245 -3.83 -13.02 -14.45
CA ALA A 245 -3.86 -13.23 -13.00
C ALA A 245 -5.20 -13.80 -12.48
N LEU A 246 -6.20 -13.96 -13.35
CA LEU A 246 -7.57 -14.31 -12.95
C LEU A 246 -7.63 -15.63 -12.16
N ASP A 247 -6.96 -16.68 -12.62
CA ASP A 247 -6.94 -17.97 -11.93
C ASP A 247 -6.28 -17.89 -10.54
N LYS A 248 -5.27 -17.03 -10.40
CA LYS A 248 -4.61 -16.77 -9.12
C LYS A 248 -5.53 -16.01 -8.17
N LYS A 249 -6.29 -15.02 -8.69
CA LYS A 249 -7.35 -14.31 -7.98
C LYS A 249 -8.47 -15.24 -7.50
N ILE A 250 -8.96 -16.14 -8.37
CA ILE A 250 -9.99 -17.12 -8.01
C ILE A 250 -9.51 -18.02 -6.87
N ARG A 251 -8.29 -18.56 -6.96
CA ARG A 251 -7.72 -19.41 -5.90
C ARG A 251 -7.57 -18.65 -4.57
N ALA A 252 -7.15 -17.39 -4.62
CA ALA A 252 -7.04 -16.56 -3.43
C ALA A 252 -8.41 -16.27 -2.79
N ALA A 253 -9.42 -15.96 -3.59
CA ALA A 253 -10.79 -15.77 -3.11
C ALA A 253 -11.36 -17.06 -2.49
N GLN A 254 -11.12 -18.22 -3.11
CA GLN A 254 -11.54 -19.52 -2.59
C GLN A 254 -10.85 -19.90 -1.27
N ALA A 255 -9.68 -19.34 -0.96
CA ALA A 255 -8.99 -19.59 0.31
C ALA A 255 -9.69 -18.94 1.52
N LEU A 256 -10.64 -18.02 1.30
CA LEU A 256 -11.45 -17.37 2.34
C LEU A 256 -12.65 -18.25 2.75
N GLU A 257 -12.37 -19.50 3.13
CA GLU A 257 -13.37 -20.57 3.27
C GLU A 257 -14.53 -20.19 4.21
N THR A 258 -14.23 -19.63 5.38
CA THR A 258 -15.22 -19.29 6.41
C THR A 258 -16.19 -18.21 5.91
N ALA A 259 -15.67 -17.15 5.29
CA ALA A 259 -16.49 -16.07 4.73
C ALA A 259 -17.33 -16.56 3.54
N ASN A 260 -16.75 -17.41 2.68
CA ASN A 260 -17.42 -17.94 1.51
C ASN A 260 -18.58 -18.89 1.89
N GLU A 261 -18.39 -19.73 2.91
CA GLU A 261 -19.44 -20.58 3.45
C GLU A 261 -20.58 -19.73 4.06
N SER A 262 -20.25 -18.72 4.87
CA SER A 262 -21.22 -17.77 5.43
C SER A 262 -22.05 -17.08 4.34
N MET A 263 -21.39 -16.62 3.27
CA MET A 263 -22.05 -16.02 2.11
C MET A 263 -23.02 -17.01 1.44
N ALA A 264 -22.57 -18.23 1.16
CA ALA A 264 -23.39 -19.24 0.50
C ALA A 264 -24.62 -19.64 1.32
N GLN A 265 -24.46 -19.81 2.65
CA GLN A 265 -25.58 -20.10 3.56
C GLN A 265 -26.60 -18.95 3.58
N ARG A 266 -26.14 -17.69 3.66
CA ARG A 266 -27.02 -16.51 3.62
C ARG A 266 -27.76 -16.39 2.28
N ILE A 267 -27.12 -16.70 1.16
CA ILE A 267 -27.78 -16.73 -0.16
C ILE A 267 -28.84 -17.83 -0.19
N LYS A 268 -28.49 -19.04 0.24
CA LYS A 268 -29.43 -20.16 0.33
C LYS A 268 -30.65 -19.82 1.17
N GLN A 269 -30.45 -19.25 2.37
CA GLN A 269 -31.53 -18.82 3.24
C GLN A 269 -32.49 -17.84 2.51
N ARG A 270 -31.96 -16.81 1.83
CA ARG A 270 -32.78 -15.85 1.09
C ARG A 270 -33.51 -16.49 -0.10
N LEU A 271 -32.92 -17.48 -0.76
CA LEU A 271 -33.55 -18.24 -1.84
C LEU A 271 -34.75 -19.02 -1.29
N ASP A 272 -34.56 -19.75 -0.20
CA ASP A 272 -35.60 -20.53 0.47
C ASP A 272 -36.75 -19.63 0.97
N GLU A 273 -36.44 -18.50 1.61
CA GLU A 273 -37.42 -17.49 2.06
C GLU A 273 -38.25 -16.87 0.93
N THR A 274 -37.70 -16.82 -0.28
CA THR A 274 -38.36 -16.22 -1.44
C THR A 274 -38.91 -17.24 -2.44
N GLY A 275 -38.86 -18.54 -2.12
CA GLY A 275 -39.30 -19.61 -3.01
C GLY A 275 -38.51 -19.71 -4.33
N ARG A 276 -37.31 -19.13 -4.37
CA ARG A 276 -36.40 -19.17 -5.52
C ARG A 276 -35.39 -20.30 -5.34
N ARG A 277 -34.83 -20.79 -6.44
CA ARG A 277 -33.86 -21.88 -6.42
C ARG A 277 -32.65 -21.53 -7.29
N LEU A 278 -31.48 -21.80 -6.75
CA LEU A 278 -30.23 -21.85 -7.49
C LEU A 278 -29.69 -23.28 -7.35
N PRO A 279 -29.69 -24.12 -8.42
CA PRO A 279 -29.28 -25.52 -8.31
C PRO A 279 -27.89 -25.72 -7.70
N LEU A 280 -26.99 -24.74 -7.90
CA LEU A 280 -25.66 -24.74 -7.30
C LEU A 280 -25.70 -24.80 -5.77
N LEU A 281 -26.73 -24.25 -5.13
CA LEU A 281 -26.89 -24.18 -3.67
C LEU A 281 -28.01 -25.09 -3.15
N ASP A 282 -28.41 -26.12 -3.92
CA ASP A 282 -29.27 -27.18 -3.38
C ASP A 282 -28.58 -27.87 -2.17
N GLU A 283 -27.26 -28.04 -2.27
CA GLU A 283 -26.38 -28.48 -1.19
C GLU A 283 -25.23 -27.47 -1.02
N VAL A 284 -25.07 -26.92 0.19
CA VAL A 284 -23.96 -26.02 0.52
C VAL A 284 -22.80 -26.87 1.02
N ASN A 285 -21.81 -27.09 0.15
CA ASN A 285 -20.59 -27.84 0.45
C ASN A 285 -19.39 -27.16 -0.23
N ARG A 286 -18.18 -27.64 0.03
CA ARG A 286 -16.95 -27.02 -0.48
C ARG A 286 -16.94 -26.84 -2.00
N GLN A 287 -17.49 -27.80 -2.75
CA GLN A 287 -17.51 -27.74 -4.21
C GLN A 287 -18.47 -26.64 -4.69
N SER A 288 -19.70 -26.59 -4.18
CA SER A 288 -20.68 -25.57 -4.58
C SER A 288 -20.24 -24.17 -4.17
N VAL A 289 -19.66 -24.02 -2.98
CA VAL A 289 -19.11 -22.75 -2.49
C VAL A 289 -17.96 -22.27 -3.38
N ASN A 290 -17.00 -23.14 -3.70
CA ASN A 290 -15.86 -22.75 -4.54
C ASN A 290 -16.28 -22.37 -5.96
N GLU A 291 -17.27 -23.06 -6.53
CA GLU A 291 -17.82 -22.72 -7.84
C GLU A 291 -18.57 -21.38 -7.81
N LEU A 292 -19.37 -21.13 -6.76
CA LEU A 292 -20.04 -19.85 -6.57
C LEU A 292 -19.04 -18.68 -6.50
N VAL A 293 -17.95 -18.86 -5.75
CA VAL A 293 -16.86 -17.86 -5.64
C VAL A 293 -16.19 -17.64 -6.99
N ALA A 294 -15.90 -18.71 -7.74
CA ALA A 294 -15.30 -18.59 -9.06
C ALA A 294 -16.19 -17.86 -10.05
N ILE A 295 -17.50 -18.15 -10.06
CA ILE A 295 -18.50 -17.41 -10.85
C ILE A 295 -18.50 -15.93 -10.46
N ASN A 296 -18.55 -15.63 -9.17
CA ASN A 296 -18.58 -14.24 -8.68
C ASN A 296 -17.33 -13.45 -9.11
N VAL A 297 -16.14 -14.02 -8.94
CA VAL A 297 -14.88 -13.37 -9.34
C VAL A 297 -14.83 -13.12 -10.86
N ARG A 298 -15.26 -14.08 -11.68
CA ARG A 298 -15.30 -13.92 -13.14
C ARG A 298 -16.30 -12.86 -13.58
N GLU A 299 -17.50 -12.84 -13.00
CA GLU A 299 -18.50 -11.85 -13.37
C GLU A 299 -18.11 -10.44 -12.93
N LEU A 300 -17.55 -10.28 -11.73
CA LEU A 300 -17.02 -8.98 -11.28
C LEU A 300 -15.91 -8.48 -12.21
N ALA A 301 -15.00 -9.36 -12.63
CA ALA A 301 -13.92 -9.00 -13.54
C ALA A 301 -14.43 -8.67 -14.96
N ARG A 302 -15.46 -9.38 -15.43
CA ARG A 302 -16.15 -9.09 -16.70
C ARG A 302 -16.88 -7.73 -16.64
N ILE A 303 -17.59 -7.45 -15.55
CA ILE A 303 -18.30 -6.17 -15.34
C ILE A 303 -17.31 -5.01 -15.30
N ALA A 304 -16.20 -5.13 -14.57
CA ALA A 304 -15.16 -4.10 -14.53
C ALA A 304 -14.49 -3.87 -15.90
N ALA A 305 -14.48 -4.89 -16.76
CA ALA A 305 -13.99 -4.78 -18.12
C ALA A 305 -14.99 -4.06 -19.07
N GLU A 306 -16.24 -3.85 -18.67
CA GLU A 306 -17.25 -3.20 -19.50
C GLU A 306 -16.85 -1.76 -19.87
N ALA A 307 -16.95 -1.44 -21.16
CA ALA A 307 -16.46 -0.21 -21.78
C ALA A 307 -14.93 -0.02 -21.78
N SER A 308 -14.17 -1.08 -21.50
CA SER A 308 -12.72 -1.13 -21.71
C SER A 308 -12.37 -1.99 -22.94
N LYS A 309 -11.07 -2.08 -23.25
CA LYS A 309 -10.52 -2.98 -24.28
C LYS A 309 -10.17 -4.37 -23.75
N TYR A 310 -10.29 -4.61 -22.45
CA TYR A 310 -9.87 -5.84 -21.80
C TYR A 310 -11.02 -6.84 -21.72
N GLU A 311 -10.69 -8.13 -21.61
CA GLU A 311 -11.69 -9.19 -21.40
C GLU A 311 -12.02 -9.37 -19.91
N GLN A 312 -11.01 -9.19 -19.05
CA GLN A 312 -11.09 -9.37 -17.61
C GLN A 312 -10.31 -8.24 -16.96
N ALA A 313 -10.96 -7.47 -16.09
CA ALA A 313 -10.32 -6.28 -15.53
C ALA A 313 -10.66 -6.06 -14.05
N GLU A 314 -9.92 -5.16 -13.44
CA GLU A 314 -10.28 -4.48 -12.19
C GLU A 314 -10.36 -2.98 -12.44
N GLU A 315 -11.34 -2.33 -11.82
CA GLU A 315 -11.60 -0.90 -11.96
C GLU A 315 -11.29 -0.18 -10.65
N PHE A 316 -10.61 0.95 -10.76
CA PHE A 316 -10.15 1.78 -9.65
C PHE A 316 -10.53 3.24 -9.90
N HIS A 317 -10.66 3.98 -8.81
CA HIS A 317 -10.47 5.42 -8.84
C HIS A 317 -8.98 5.69 -8.57
N TYR A 318 -8.30 6.40 -9.47
CA TYR A 318 -6.86 6.54 -9.48
C TYR A 318 -6.42 7.98 -9.25
N ALA A 319 -5.47 8.16 -8.34
CA ALA A 319 -4.81 9.42 -8.06
C ALA A 319 -3.30 9.24 -8.17
N GLY A 320 -2.76 9.46 -9.37
CA GLY A 320 -1.32 9.51 -9.63
C GLY A 320 -0.78 10.95 -9.67
N ILE A 321 0.54 11.12 -9.61
CA ILE A 321 1.23 12.43 -9.71
C ILE A 321 0.73 13.26 -10.90
N GLU A 322 0.52 12.64 -12.07
CA GLU A 322 0.03 13.33 -13.28
C GLU A 322 -1.38 13.92 -13.12
N PHE A 323 -2.18 13.40 -12.19
CA PHE A 323 -3.56 13.81 -11.93
C PHE A 323 -3.72 14.73 -10.71
N GLN A 324 -2.62 15.05 -10.03
CA GLN A 324 -2.61 16.08 -8.97
C GLN A 324 -2.60 17.51 -9.53
N ILE A 325 -2.32 17.66 -10.83
CA ILE A 325 -2.38 18.93 -11.55
C ILE A 325 -3.53 18.83 -12.55
N PRO A 326 -4.63 19.61 -12.39
CA PRO A 326 -5.72 19.61 -13.36
C PRO A 326 -5.22 19.85 -14.79
N SER A 327 -5.77 19.09 -15.75
CA SER A 327 -5.37 19.10 -17.17
C SER A 327 -5.32 20.50 -17.78
N LYS A 328 -6.21 21.39 -17.35
CA LYS A 328 -6.23 22.82 -17.74
C LYS A 328 -4.97 23.62 -17.40
N TYR A 329 -4.06 23.09 -16.58
CA TYR A 329 -2.79 23.71 -16.20
C TYR A 329 -1.57 23.02 -16.82
N LEU A 330 -1.74 21.96 -17.59
CA LEU A 330 -0.66 21.34 -18.37
C LEU A 330 -0.44 22.19 -19.63
N GLN A 331 0.77 22.75 -19.80
CA GLN A 331 1.16 23.60 -20.94
C GLN A 331 1.70 22.80 -22.12
#